data_AF-A0A3D5I7R5-F1
#
_entry.id   AF-A0A3D5I7R5-F1
#
_cell.length_a   1.000
_cell.length_b   1.000
_cell.length_c   1.000
_cell.angle_alpha   90.00
_cell.angle_beta   90.00
_cell.angle_gamma   90.00
#
_symmetry.space_group_name_H-M   'P 1'
#
loop_
_entity.id
_entity.type
_entity.pdbx_description
1 polymer ?
#
loop_
_entity_poly.entity_id
_entity_poly.type
_entity_poly.pdbx_seq_one_letter_code
_entity_poly.pdbx_strand_id
1 'polypeptide(L)' 'MSSLFDIGKSGLQSYQRALSVTGQNIANINTDGYKRREIRLEEISALQGGITEAPNRSGLGVRMDDIRR' A
#
# COMPACT_ATOMS: atom_id res chain seq x y z
N MET A 1 -8.46 12.03 -12.85
CA MET A 1 -9.27 10.88 -12.40
C MET A 1 -8.46 9.62 -12.69
N SER A 2 -8.10 8.83 -11.67
CA SER A 2 -7.43 7.54 -11.94
C SER A 2 -8.41 6.61 -12.63
N SER A 3 -7.99 5.94 -13.70
CA SER A 3 -8.81 4.91 -14.34
C SER A 3 -8.97 3.71 -13.39
N LEU A 4 -10.04 2.93 -13.52
CA LEU A 4 -10.19 1.63 -12.86
C LEU A 4 -8.96 0.73 -13.11
N PHE A 5 -8.33 0.89 -14.27
CA PHE A 5 -7.08 0.21 -14.59
C PHE A 5 -5.91 0.68 -13.71
N ASP A 6 -5.78 1.98 -13.46
CA ASP A 6 -4.73 2.52 -12.60
C ASP A 6 -4.93 2.09 -11.13
N ILE A 7 -6.19 2.00 -10.69
CA ILE A 7 -6.57 1.46 -9.38
C ILE A 7 -6.15 0.00 -9.29
N GLY A 8 -6.52 -0.84 -10.27
CA GLY A 8 -6.12 -2.25 -10.31
C GLY A 8 -4.61 -2.43 -10.36
N LYS A 9 -3.91 -1.62 -11.15
CA LYS A 9 -2.45 -1.59 -11.23
C LYS A 9 -1.81 -1.23 -9.88
N SER A 10 -2.33 -0.21 -9.19
CA SER A 10 -1.84 0.20 -7.87
C SER A 10 -2.00 -0.91 -6.82
N GLY A 11 -3.13 -1.64 -6.88
CA GLY A 11 -3.39 -2.82 -6.06
C GLY A 11 -2.38 -3.92 -6.31
N LEU A 12 -2.23 -4.35 -7.57
CA LEU A 12 -1.31 -5.42 -7.94
C LEU A 12 0.14 -5.09 -7.57
N GLN A 13 0.59 -3.86 -7.83
CA GLN A 13 1.95 -3.44 -7.48
C GLN A 13 2.18 -3.42 -5.97
N SER A 14 1.19 -2.97 -5.20
CA SER A 14 1.27 -2.95 -3.73
C SER A 14 1.30 -4.37 -3.15
N TYR A 15 0.45 -5.28 -3.66
CA TYR A 15 0.44 -6.68 -3.25
C TYR A 15 1.71 -7.44 -3.65
N GLN A 16 2.27 -7.18 -4.84
CA GLN A 16 3.53 -7.79 -5.26
C GLN A 16 4.66 -7.47 -4.27
N ARG A 17 4.75 -6.21 -3.83
CA ARG A 17 5.74 -5.78 -2.83
C ARG A 17 5.45 -6.38 -1.45
N ALA A 18 4.17 -6.56 -1.09
CA ALA A 18 3.76 -7.30 0.11
C ALA A 18 4.27 -8.74 0.12
N LEU A 19 4.13 -9.44 -1.00
CA LEU A 19 4.67 -10.79 -1.14
C LEU A 19 6.21 -10.80 -1.08
N SER A 20 6.89 -9.81 -1.65
CA SER A 20 8.35 -9.70 -1.54
C SER A 20 8.84 -9.55 -0.10
N VAL A 21 8.19 -8.74 0.72
CA VAL A 21 8.56 -8.59 2.15
C VAL A 21 8.23 -9.85 2.94
N THR A 22 7.10 -10.50 2.66
CA THR A 22 6.81 -11.82 3.24
C THR A 22 7.89 -12.84 2.87
N GLY A 23 8.34 -12.85 1.61
CA GLY A 23 9.47 -13.68 1.16
C GLY A 23 10.77 -13.38 1.91
N GLN A 24 11.09 -12.09 2.12
CA GLN A 24 12.25 -11.69 2.93
C GLN A 24 12.13 -12.13 4.38
N ASN A 25 10.94 -12.03 4.98
CA ASN A 25 10.69 -12.49 6.34
C ASN A 25 10.91 -14.00 6.49
N ILE A 26 10.44 -14.77 5.51
CA ILE A 26 10.62 -16.23 5.49
C ILE A 26 12.09 -16.59 5.28
N ALA A 27 12.76 -15.95 4.32
CA ALA A 27 14.16 -16.23 3.99
C ALA A 27 15.12 -15.95 5.16
N ASN A 28 14.81 -14.95 5.99
CA ASN A 28 15.66 -14.52 7.12
C ASN A 28 15.14 -15.00 8.49
N ILE A 29 14.20 -15.97 8.54
CA ILE A 29 13.60 -16.42 9.81
C ILE A 29 14.62 -17.02 10.79
N ASN A 30 15.69 -17.64 10.26
CA ASN A 30 16.75 -18.26 11.05
C ASN A 30 18.00 -17.36 11.18
N THR A 31 17.92 -16.11 10.77
CA THR A 31 19.03 -15.16 10.91
C THR A 31 18.96 -14.53 12.30
N ASP A 32 20.02 -14.69 13.09
CA ASP A 32 20.08 -14.13 14.43
C ASP A 32 19.97 -12.59 14.39
N GLY A 33 19.18 -12.03 15.31
CA GLY A 33 18.88 -10.59 15.34
C GLY A 33 17.96 -10.06 14.23
N TYR A 34 17.41 -10.91 13.36
CA TYR A 34 16.45 -10.48 12.35
C TYR A 34 15.13 -10.05 12.99
N LYS A 35 14.62 -8.88 12.57
CA LYS A 35 13.30 -8.37 12.95
C LYS A 35 12.39 -8.38 11.74
N ARG A 36 11.23 -9.03 11.89
CA ARG A 36 10.21 -9.14 10.85
C ARG A 36 9.77 -7.76 10.39
N ARG A 37 9.59 -7.60 9.08
CA ARG A 37 9.05 -6.38 8.49
C ARG A 37 7.57 -6.56 8.15
N GLU A 38 6.76 -5.57 8.51
CA GLU A 38 5.33 -5.53 8.20
C GLU A 38 5.04 -4.38 7.25
N ILE A 39 4.19 -4.64 6.26
CA ILE A 39 3.71 -3.63 5.32
C ILE A 39 2.33 -3.18 5.74
N ARG A 40 2.13 -1.86 5.77
CA ARG A 40 0.79 -1.26 5.81
C ARG A 40 0.40 -0.72 4.44
N LEU A 41 -0.77 -1.15 3.99
CA LEU A 41 -1.43 -0.68 2.79
C LEU A 41 -2.46 0.38 3.19
N GLU A 42 -2.47 1.50 2.48
CA GLU A 42 -3.41 2.60 2.71
C GLU A 42 -4.09 3.01 1.40
N GLU A 43 -5.32 3.49 1.51
CA GLU A 43 -6.03 4.07 0.38
C GLU A 43 -5.39 5.39 -0.04
N ILE A 44 -5.26 5.60 -1.34
CA ILE A 44 -4.86 6.88 -1.89
C ILE A 44 -6.05 7.82 -1.70
N SER A 45 -5.96 8.79 -0.80
CA SER A 45 -7.02 9.80 -0.62
C SER A 45 -6.79 10.99 -1.56
N ALA A 46 -7.84 11.48 -2.23
CA ALA A 46 -7.77 12.70 -3.01
C ALA A 46 -7.66 13.92 -2.07
N LEU A 47 -6.77 14.84 -2.44
CA LEU A 47 -6.67 16.15 -1.80
C LEU A 47 -7.99 16.91 -1.95
N GLN A 48 -8.42 17.45 -0.82
CA GLN A 48 -9.62 18.20 -0.55
C GLN A 48 -9.79 19.39 -1.52
N GLY A 49 -10.73 19.28 -2.47
CA GLY A 49 -11.23 20.43 -3.22
C GLY A 49 -12.34 21.10 -2.42
N GLY A 50 -12.16 22.38 -2.06
CA GLY A 50 -13.18 23.34 -1.63
C GLY A 50 -14.11 22.96 -0.45
N ILE A 51 -14.26 23.88 0.51
CA ILE A 51 -15.27 23.83 1.60
C ILE A 51 -16.73 23.60 1.12
N THR A 52 -17.02 23.74 -0.18
CA THR A 52 -18.33 23.57 -0.79
C THR A 52 -18.53 22.25 -1.55
N GLU A 53 -17.49 21.43 -1.73
CA GLU A 53 -17.64 20.16 -2.46
C GLU A 53 -17.77 18.97 -1.50
N ALA A 54 -18.81 18.17 -1.71
CA ALA A 54 -18.92 16.88 -1.04
C ALA A 54 -17.66 16.06 -1.39
N PRO A 55 -16.86 15.64 -0.40
CA PRO A 55 -15.58 15.03 -0.68
C PRO A 55 -15.84 13.68 -1.36
N ASN A 56 -15.50 13.58 -2.65
CA ASN A 56 -15.48 12.30 -3.35
C ASN A 56 -14.25 11.52 -2.88
N ARG A 57 -14.39 10.87 -1.72
CA ARG A 57 -13.29 10.16 -1.02
C ARG A 57 -13.03 8.76 -1.58
N SER A 58 -13.84 8.29 -2.52
CA SER A 58 -13.92 6.84 -2.80
C SER A 58 -13.11 6.44 -4.01
N GLY A 59 -12.16 5.52 -3.82
CA GLY A 59 -11.70 4.63 -4.87
C GLY A 59 -10.66 5.23 -5.79
N LEU A 60 -9.55 5.72 -5.24
CA LEU A 60 -8.39 6.18 -6.05
C LEU A 60 -7.23 5.18 -6.03
N GLY A 61 -7.47 4.00 -5.45
CA GLY A 61 -6.52 2.90 -5.38
C GLY A 61 -5.80 2.81 -4.04
N VAL A 62 -4.84 1.89 -3.98
CA VAL A 62 -4.09 1.58 -2.75
C VAL A 62 -2.61 1.78 -2.99
N ARG A 63 -1.93 2.27 -1.96
CA ARG A 63 -0.47 2.41 -1.94
C ARG A 63 0.08 1.81 -0.67
N MET A 64 1.38 1.56 -0.68
CA MET A 64 2.10 1.23 0.55
C MET A 64 2.36 2.54 1.31
N ASP A 65 1.94 2.57 2.57
CA ASP A 65 2.20 3.68 3.49
C ASP A 65 3.62 3.56 4.05
N ASP A 66 3.92 2.43 4.69
CA ASP A 66 5.20 2.25 5.37
C ASP A 66 5.55 0.76 5.57
N ILE A 67 6.85 0.49 5.75
CA ILE A 67 7.40 -0.82 6.12
C ILE A 67 7.96 -0.72 7.54
N ARG A 68 7.19 -1.19 8.53
CA ARG A 68 7.61 -1.23 9.94
C ARG A 68 8.53 -2.43 10.19
N ARG A 69 9.42 -2.32 11.19
CA ARG A 69 10.41 -3.32 11.62
C ARG A 69 10.17 -3.73 13.07
#